data_AF-A0A8H7NRM5-F1
#
_entry.id   AF-A0A8H7NRM5-F1
#
_cell.length_a   1.000
_cell.length_b   1.000
_cell.length_c   1.000
_cell.angle_alpha   90.00
_cell.angle_beta   90.00
_cell.angle_gamma   90.00
#
_symmetry.space_group_name_H-M   'P 1'
#
loop_
_entity.id
_entity.type
_entity.pdbx_description
1 polymer ?
#
loop_
_entity_poly.entity_id
_entity_poly.type
_entity_poly.pdbx_seq_one_letter_code
_entity_poly.pdbx_strand_id
1 'polypeptide(L)'
;MLPGAPQLFIAAGHTYSRLFAEEEIKKKVVKTTKESVPKQYHKFLDVFSKEASERLPKRKLYDHASKLMPGYLMFHSKVYPLSNNEQKKLDKFPKEQLAKGYIQELKLPISSPFFIIKKKEGML
;
A
#
# COMPACT_ATOMS: atom_id res chain seq x y z
N MET A 1 -49.82 -0.14 -0.35
CA MET A 1 -49.47 -0.02 1.09
C MET A 1 -50.01 -1.26 1.79
N LEU A 2 -49.12 -2.18 2.19
CA LEU A 2 -49.46 -3.26 3.13
C LEU A 2 -48.73 -2.96 4.45
N PRO A 3 -49.45 -2.79 5.57
CA PRO A 3 -48.84 -2.51 6.87
C PRO A 3 -48.41 -3.83 7.52
N GLY A 4 -47.15 -3.94 7.95
CA GLY A 4 -46.73 -5.05 8.82
C GLY A 4 -45.54 -5.91 8.36
N ALA A 5 -44.70 -5.45 7.43
CA ALA A 5 -43.41 -6.10 7.23
C ALA A 5 -42.48 -5.76 8.42
N PRO A 6 -41.96 -6.75 9.19
CA PRO A 6 -41.00 -6.46 10.24
C PRO A 6 -39.75 -5.85 9.61
N GLN A 7 -39.38 -4.65 10.05
CA GLN A 7 -38.14 -4.01 9.65
C GLN A 7 -36.99 -4.91 10.05
N LEU A 8 -36.28 -5.46 9.06
CA LEU A 8 -35.13 -6.32 9.26
C LEU A 8 -33.96 -5.43 9.68
N PHE A 9 -33.85 -5.16 10.98
CA PHE A 9 -32.66 -4.54 11.56
C PHE A 9 -31.51 -5.53 11.40
N ILE A 10 -30.70 -5.36 10.35
CA ILE A 10 -29.38 -5.99 10.27
C ILE A 10 -28.49 -5.24 11.25
N ALA A 11 -28.66 -5.51 12.54
CA ALA A 11 -27.61 -5.23 13.49
C ALA A 11 -26.44 -6.12 13.08
N ALA A 12 -25.29 -5.54 12.76
CA ALA A 12 -24.08 -6.31 12.51
C ALA A 12 -23.71 -7.05 13.80
N GLY A 13 -24.29 -8.23 13.98
CA GLY A 13 -24.06 -9.09 15.13
C GLY A 13 -22.60 -9.49 15.12
N HIS A 14 -21.86 -9.08 16.15
CA HIS A 14 -20.51 -9.57 16.35
C HIS A 14 -20.62 -11.08 16.65
N THR A 15 -20.06 -11.91 15.78
CA THR A 15 -20.15 -13.37 15.90
C THR A 15 -19.10 -13.82 16.91
N TYR A 16 -19.41 -14.80 17.77
CA TYR A 16 -18.43 -15.34 18.72
C TYR A 16 -17.12 -15.76 18.04
N SER A 17 -17.18 -16.32 16.82
CA SER A 17 -16.00 -16.64 16.01
C SER A 17 -15.12 -15.42 15.71
N ARG A 18 -15.72 -14.24 15.47
CA ARG A 18 -15.00 -12.99 15.28
C ARG A 18 -14.39 -12.49 16.58
N LEU A 19 -15.08 -12.61 17.72
CA LEU A 19 -14.52 -12.25 19.04
C LEU A 19 -13.29 -13.11 19.35
N PHE A 20 -13.40 -14.43 19.17
CA PHE A 20 -12.28 -15.34 19.35
C PHE A 20 -11.12 -15.04 18.40
N ALA A 21 -11.40 -14.70 17.13
CA ALA A 21 -10.35 -14.27 16.20
C ALA A 21 -9.67 -12.96 16.64
N GLU A 22 -10.43 -11.97 17.11
CA GLU A 22 -9.92 -10.70 17.64
C GLU A 22 -9.11 -10.91 18.94
N GLU A 23 -9.53 -11.83 19.82
CA GLU A 23 -8.80 -12.22 21.03
C GLU A 23 -7.50 -12.97 20.71
N GLU A 24 -7.51 -13.90 19.75
CA GLU A 24 -6.31 -14.59 19.27
C GLU A 24 -5.32 -13.60 18.63
N ILE A 25 -5.80 -12.65 17.84
CA ILE A 25 -4.98 -11.57 17.27
C ILE A 25 -4.37 -10.71 18.39
N LYS A 26 -5.13 -10.39 19.44
CA LYS A 26 -4.65 -9.65 20.63
C LYS A 26 -3.64 -10.45 21.46
N LYS A 27 -3.80 -11.78 21.55
CA LYS A 27 -2.89 -12.70 22.27
C LYS A 27 -1.63 -13.02 21.48
N LYS A 28 -1.60 -12.72 20.18
CA LYS A 28 -0.47 -13.03 19.30
C LYS A 28 0.74 -12.17 19.71
N VAL A 29 1.57 -12.75 20.57
CA VAL A 29 2.87 -12.19 20.96
C VAL A 29 3.68 -11.92 19.69
N VAL A 30 4.24 -10.71 19.58
CA VAL A 30 5.12 -10.33 18.48
C VAL A 30 6.39 -11.19 18.58
N LYS A 31 6.40 -12.32 17.86
CA LYS A 31 7.58 -13.18 17.75
C LYS A 31 8.72 -12.40 17.12
N THR A 32 9.92 -12.57 17.65
CA THR A 32 11.09 -11.94 17.03
C THR A 32 11.36 -12.56 15.65
N THR A 33 11.97 -11.81 14.72
CA THR A 33 12.27 -12.30 13.36
C THR A 33 13.06 -13.61 13.39
N LYS A 34 13.96 -13.79 14.37
CA LYS A 34 14.73 -15.02 14.58
C LYS A 34 13.89 -16.24 14.96
N GLU A 35 12.82 -16.05 15.74
CA GLU A 35 11.94 -17.13 16.18
C GLU A 35 10.94 -17.54 15.09
N SER A 36 10.54 -16.60 14.23
CA SER A 36 9.61 -16.85 13.13
C SER A 36 10.30 -17.53 11.94
N VAL A 37 11.58 -17.24 11.71
CA VAL A 37 12.34 -17.74 10.57
C VAL A 37 12.97 -19.11 10.91
N PRO A 38 12.77 -20.15 10.07
CA PRO A 38 13.42 -21.45 10.27
C PRO A 38 14.95 -21.34 10.33
N LYS A 39 15.59 -22.18 11.14
CA LYS A 39 17.07 -22.15 11.39
C LYS A 39 17.91 -22.15 10.11
N GLN A 40 17.44 -22.84 9.06
CA GLN A 40 18.12 -22.92 7.76
C GLN A 40 18.29 -21.55 7.08
N TYR A 41 17.40 -20.59 7.38
CA TYR A 41 17.41 -19.26 6.80
C TYR A 41 17.98 -18.19 7.75
N HIS A 42 18.54 -18.59 8.90
CA HIS A 42 19.12 -17.64 9.86
C HIS A 42 20.30 -16.84 9.29
N LYS A 43 20.94 -17.32 8.22
CA LYS A 43 21.94 -16.58 7.47
C LYS A 43 21.37 -15.35 6.73
N PHE A 44 20.07 -15.35 6.43
CA PHE A 44 19.38 -14.32 5.63
C PHE A 44 18.35 -13.55 6.46
N LEU A 45 18.56 -13.42 7.77
CA LEU A 45 17.64 -12.70 8.66
C LEU A 45 17.45 -11.23 8.25
N ASP A 46 18.45 -10.65 7.59
CA ASP A 46 18.41 -9.31 7.01
C ASP A 46 17.32 -9.17 5.94
N VAL A 47 17.10 -10.20 5.12
CA VAL A 47 16.03 -10.22 4.09
C VAL A 47 14.63 -10.16 4.71
N PHE A 48 14.46 -10.65 5.94
CA PHE A 48 13.19 -10.62 6.67
C PHE A 48 13.00 -9.31 7.47
N SER A 49 13.96 -8.39 7.45
CA SER A 49 13.82 -7.11 8.12
C SER A 49 12.89 -6.19 7.33
N LYS A 50 11.81 -5.74 7.98
CA LYS A 50 10.87 -4.78 7.40
C LYS A 50 11.58 -3.48 7.02
N GLU A 51 12.45 -2.97 7.88
CA GLU A 51 13.19 -1.72 7.62
C GLU A 51 14.14 -1.85 6.42
N ALA A 52 14.81 -3.00 6.29
CA ALA A 52 15.66 -3.27 5.13
C ALA A 52 14.84 -3.38 3.84
N SER A 53 13.62 -3.94 3.93
CA SER A 53 12.71 -4.06 2.79
C SER A 53 12.14 -2.73 2.30
N GLU A 54 12.15 -1.68 3.13
CA GLU A 54 11.59 -0.37 2.82
C GLU A 54 12.55 0.55 2.03
N ARG A 55 13.67 0.02 1.53
CA ARG A 55 14.67 0.77 0.74
C ARG A 55 14.96 0.07 -0.58
N LEU A 56 15.13 0.83 -1.66
CA LEU A 56 15.61 0.26 -2.92
C LEU A 56 17.04 -0.29 -2.76
N PRO A 57 17.36 -1.40 -3.43
CA PRO A 57 18.73 -1.87 -3.52
C PRO A 57 19.61 -0.85 -4.27
N LYS A 58 20.92 -0.94 -4.06
CA LYS A 58 21.88 -0.10 -4.79
C LYS A 58 21.72 -0.33 -6.30
N ARG A 59 21.72 0.76 -7.06
CA ARG A 59 21.65 0.74 -8.53
C ARG A 59 22.78 -0.10 -9.13
N LYS A 60 22.45 -0.86 -10.17
CA LYS A 60 23.39 -1.73 -10.90
C LYS A 60 23.46 -1.33 -12.37
N LEU A 61 24.49 -1.81 -13.08
CA LEU A 61 24.66 -1.59 -14.52
C LEU A 61 23.48 -2.11 -15.36
N TYR A 62 22.76 -3.10 -14.84
CA TYR A 62 21.62 -3.74 -15.48
C TYR A 62 20.26 -3.15 -15.04
N ASP A 63 20.26 -1.99 -14.38
CA ASP A 63 19.02 -1.31 -14.04
C ASP A 63 18.29 -0.88 -15.31
N HIS A 64 16.96 -0.92 -15.23
CA HIS A 64 16.11 -0.47 -16.33
C HIS A 64 16.32 1.03 -16.60
N ALA A 65 16.68 1.38 -17.84
CA ALA A 65 16.75 2.75 -18.31
C ALA A 65 15.64 2.99 -19.36
N SER A 66 14.72 3.90 -19.07
CA SER A 66 13.69 4.32 -20.02
C SER A 66 14.28 5.32 -21.02
N LYS A 67 14.75 4.85 -22.17
CA LYS A 67 15.19 5.72 -23.26
C LYS A 67 13.97 6.21 -24.05
N LEU A 68 13.80 7.52 -24.15
CA LEU A 68 12.76 8.13 -24.98
C LEU A 68 13.16 8.08 -26.46
N MET A 69 12.21 7.82 -27.35
CA MET A 69 12.47 7.89 -28.79
C MET A 69 12.54 9.35 -29.27
N PRO A 70 13.42 9.67 -30.23
CA PRO A 70 13.46 11.00 -30.82
C PRO A 70 12.14 11.32 -31.53
N GLY A 71 11.60 12.52 -31.31
CA GLY A 71 10.31 12.95 -31.87
C GLY A 71 9.08 12.60 -31.01
N TYR A 72 9.28 12.16 -29.77
CA TYR A 72 8.17 11.87 -28.86
C TYR A 72 7.33 13.12 -28.55
N LEU A 73 6.01 13.02 -28.75
CA LEU A 73 5.06 14.07 -28.40
C LEU A 73 4.86 14.10 -26.88
N MET A 74 5.09 15.26 -26.27
CA MET A 74 4.88 15.49 -24.84
C MET A 74 3.40 15.32 -24.50
N PHE A 75 3.08 14.45 -23.54
CA PHE A 75 1.72 14.27 -23.05
C PHE A 75 1.56 14.90 -21.66
N HIS A 76 0.56 15.78 -21.56
CA HIS A 76 0.09 16.32 -20.29
C HIS A 76 -1.31 15.76 -20.04
N SER A 77 -1.42 14.83 -19.09
CA SER A 77 -2.72 14.34 -18.64
C SER A 77 -3.36 15.31 -17.64
N LYS A 78 -4.69 15.48 -17.73
CA LYS A 78 -5.46 16.19 -16.69
C LYS A 78 -5.45 15.40 -15.40
N VAL A 79 -5.41 16.09 -14.26
CA VAL A 79 -5.55 15.48 -12.94
C VAL A 79 -7.02 15.11 -12.72
N TYR A 80 -7.27 13.89 -12.23
CA TYR A 80 -8.63 13.48 -11.87
C TYR A 80 -9.11 14.26 -10.64
N PRO A 81 -10.39 14.61 -10.55
CA PRO A 81 -10.93 15.19 -9.32
C PRO A 81 -10.80 14.18 -8.18
N LEU A 82 -10.16 14.59 -7.09
CA LEU A 82 -9.95 13.78 -5.89
C LEU A 82 -10.85 14.26 -4.76
N SER A 83 -11.35 13.33 -3.95
CA SER A 83 -12.00 13.67 -2.68
C SER A 83 -10.97 14.21 -1.67
N ASN A 84 -11.44 14.93 -0.64
CA ASN A 84 -10.55 15.47 0.40
C ASN A 84 -9.68 14.42 1.09
N ASN A 85 -10.19 13.19 1.25
CA ASN A 85 -9.43 12.09 1.85
C ASN A 85 -8.36 11.56 0.90
N GLU A 86 -8.68 11.46 -0.40
CA GLU A 86 -7.74 11.04 -1.44
C GLU A 86 -6.65 12.09 -1.64
N GLN A 87 -6.99 13.38 -1.60
CA GLN A 87 -6.01 14.47 -1.69
C GLN A 87 -5.01 14.41 -0.52
N LYS A 88 -5.48 14.28 0.72
CA LYS A 88 -4.61 14.14 1.89
C LYS A 88 -3.67 12.94 1.78
N LYS A 89 -4.14 11.85 1.17
CA LYS A 89 -3.31 10.67 0.93
C LYS A 89 -2.30 10.91 -0.20
N LEU A 90 -2.73 11.57 -1.27
CA LEU A 90 -1.86 12.00 -2.35
C LEU A 90 -0.75 12.93 -1.85
N ASP A 91 -1.01 13.83 -0.91
CA ASP A 91 0.03 14.74 -0.40
C ASP A 91 1.09 14.03 0.46
N LYS A 92 0.71 12.91 1.11
CA LYS A 92 1.60 12.10 1.94
C LYS A 92 2.39 11.07 1.12
N PHE A 93 1.77 10.48 0.11
CA PHE A 93 2.33 9.35 -0.63
C PHE A 93 3.69 9.67 -1.28
N PRO A 94 3.86 10.74 -2.08
CA PRO A 94 5.15 11.08 -2.67
C PRO A 94 6.24 11.31 -1.62
N LYS A 95 5.91 11.96 -0.49
CA LYS A 95 6.87 12.21 0.59
C LYS A 95 7.40 10.90 1.18
N GLU A 96 6.51 9.95 1.45
CA GLU A 96 6.88 8.62 1.94
C GLU A 96 7.70 7.83 0.91
N GLN A 97 7.28 7.85 -0.37
CA GLN A 97 7.99 7.11 -1.41
C GLN A 97 9.36 7.72 -1.75
N LEU A 98 9.49 9.05 -1.69
CA LEU A 98 10.76 9.77 -1.82
C LEU A 98 11.70 9.44 -0.65
N ALA A 99 11.19 9.43 0.58
CA ALA A 99 11.97 9.04 1.77
C ALA A 99 12.47 7.59 1.71
N LYS A 100 11.67 6.69 1.12
CA LYS A 100 12.06 5.30 0.83
C LYS A 100 13.01 5.16 -0.38
N GLY A 101 13.12 6.21 -1.18
CA GLY A 101 13.88 6.22 -2.43
C GLY A 101 13.23 5.41 -3.55
N TYR A 102 11.94 5.07 -3.45
CA TYR A 102 11.21 4.27 -4.44
C TYR A 102 10.88 5.05 -5.70
N ILE A 103 10.67 6.35 -5.54
CA ILE A 103 10.47 7.29 -6.64
C ILE A 103 11.57 8.36 -6.59
N GLN A 104 11.82 8.98 -7.73
CA GLN A 104 12.76 10.08 -7.87
C GLN A 104 12.07 11.22 -8.63
N GLU A 105 12.41 12.45 -8.28
CA GLU A 105 11.97 13.62 -9.04
C GLU A 105 12.59 13.60 -10.45
N LEU A 106 11.72 13.63 -11.45
CA LEU A 106 12.11 13.74 -12.85
C LEU A 106 11.54 15.05 -13.41
N LYS A 107 12.42 15.90 -13.93
CA LYS A 107 12.04 17.15 -14.62
C LYS A 107 11.77 16.85 -16.08
N LEU A 108 10.68 16.13 -16.36
CA LEU A 108 10.22 15.84 -17.70
C LEU A 108 8.92 16.61 -17.97
N PRO A 109 8.70 17.14 -19.19
CA PRO A 109 7.44 17.77 -19.60
C PRO A 109 6.37 16.71 -19.91
N ILE A 110 6.29 15.69 -19.07
CA ILE A 110 5.44 14.51 -19.22
C ILE A 110 4.76 14.26 -17.90
N SER A 111 3.44 14.06 -17.92
CA SER A 111 2.68 13.72 -16.73
C SER A 111 1.64 12.65 -17.04
N SER A 112 1.57 11.65 -16.16
CA SER A 112 0.54 10.62 -16.14
C SER A 112 -0.40 10.90 -14.97
N PRO A 113 -1.71 10.63 -15.09
CA PRO A 113 -2.62 10.90 -14.00
C PRO A 113 -2.38 9.90 -12.86
N PHE A 114 -2.63 10.34 -11.63
CA PHE A 114 -2.55 9.52 -10.43
C PHE A 114 -3.94 9.35 -9.83
N PHE A 115 -4.26 8.13 -9.38
CA PHE A 115 -5.52 7.84 -8.72
C PHE A 115 -5.31 6.79 -7.62
N ILE A 116 -6.20 6.76 -6.64
CA ILE A 116 -6.14 5.86 -5.50
C ILE A 116 -7.23 4.80 -5.67
N ILE A 117 -6.86 3.53 -5.54
CA ILE A 117 -7.80 2.40 -5.55
C ILE A 117 -7.99 1.93 -4.11
N LYS A 118 -9.25 1.88 -3.66
CA LYS A 118 -9.61 1.32 -2.35
C LYS A 118 -9.34 -0.18 -2.35
N LYS A 119 -8.55 -0.67 -1.39
CA LYS A 119 -8.36 -2.11 -1.18
C LYS A 119 -9.56 -2.72 -0.46
N LYS A 120 -9.73 -4.05 -0.55
CA LYS A 120 -10.86 -4.82 0.00
C LYS A 120 -11.13 -4.56 1.50
N GLU A 121 -10.12 -4.15 2.27
CA GLU A 121 -10.25 -3.82 3.70
C GLU A 121 -10.71 -2.38 3.98
N GLY A 122 -11.17 -1.63 2.97
CA GLY A 122 -11.72 -0.27 3.14
C GLY A 122 -10.68 0.80 3.48
N MET A 123 -9.42 0.41 3.66
CA MET A 123 -8.30 1.32 3.84
C MET A 123 -8.01 2.02 2.52
N LEU A 124 -8.19 3.34 2.51
CA LEU A 124 -7.74 4.23 1.44
C LEU A 124 -6.23 4.34 1.46
#